data_AF-A0A538JPH2-F1
#
_entry.id   AF-A0A538JPH2-F1
#
_cell.length_a   1.000
_cell.length_b   1.000
_cell.length_c   1.000
_cell.angle_alpha   90.00
_cell.angle_beta   90.00
_cell.angle_gamma   90.00
#
_symmetry.space_group_name_H-M   'P 1'
#
loop_
_entity.id
_entity.type
_entity.pdbx_description
1 polymer ?
#
loop_
_entity_poly.entity_id
_entity_poly.type
_entity_poly.pdbx_seq_one_letter_code
_entity_poly.pdbx_strand_id
1 'polypeptide(L)'
;MKLLRKFRFSPGMVVACIALAVALSGASYAAVQALPRNSVTTVQVKDHSLLAKDFKAGQLPRGAPGSAGPAGPAGPAGPTGPAGPAGTGGGGTAVKWALVSTTGTILDQSGGISVTSHSAGQYILDFGGASNTKLIVASSALAGDAGGRGTVAAAACGGTADGASCPSNNDTSHVIVKTFAVGNLSTEDHPFYIAVFG
;
A
#
# COMPACT_ATOMS: atom_id res chain seq x y z
N MET A 1 -39.53 -52.34 88.89
CA MET A 1 -40.59 -51.41 89.36
C MET A 1 -40.72 -51.47 90.88
N LYS A 2 -39.94 -50.70 91.66
CA LYS A 2 -40.10 -50.68 93.13
C LYS A 2 -39.68 -49.37 93.84
N LEU A 3 -39.38 -48.30 93.10
CA LEU A 3 -38.96 -47.00 93.68
C LEU A 3 -39.99 -45.87 93.53
N LEU A 4 -41.07 -46.07 92.77
CA LEU A 4 -42.11 -45.04 92.54
C LEU A 4 -43.21 -45.02 93.62
N ARG A 5 -43.15 -45.88 94.65
CA ARG A 5 -44.23 -46.05 95.64
C ARG A 5 -44.11 -45.17 96.90
N LYS A 6 -43.13 -44.26 96.96
CA LYS A 6 -42.89 -43.37 98.11
C LYS A 6 -43.08 -41.87 97.84
N PHE A 7 -43.30 -41.45 96.59
CA PHE A 7 -43.64 -40.07 96.32
C PHE A 7 -45.14 -39.86 96.53
N ARG A 8 -45.49 -39.29 97.69
CA ARG A 8 -46.81 -38.70 97.90
C ARG A 8 -46.87 -37.43 97.03
N PHE A 9 -47.11 -37.59 95.74
CA PHE A 9 -47.35 -36.46 94.85
C PHE A 9 -48.59 -35.74 95.38
N SER A 10 -48.38 -34.56 95.96
CA SER A 10 -49.52 -33.74 96.36
C SER A 10 -50.32 -33.40 95.11
N PRO A 11 -51.65 -33.31 95.18
CA PRO A 11 -52.47 -32.88 94.05
C PRO A 11 -51.94 -31.58 93.42
N GLY A 12 -51.39 -30.68 94.24
CA GLY A 12 -50.75 -29.44 93.78
C GLY A 12 -49.50 -29.66 92.92
N MET A 13 -48.66 -30.65 93.23
CA MET A 13 -47.47 -30.96 92.42
C MET A 13 -47.85 -31.50 91.04
N VAL A 14 -48.91 -32.31 90.96
CA VAL A 14 -49.41 -32.84 89.68
C VAL A 14 -49.95 -31.71 88.81
N VAL A 15 -50.75 -30.81 89.40
CA VAL A 15 -51.25 -29.62 88.70
C VAL A 15 -50.09 -28.73 88.25
N ALA A 16 -49.08 -28.52 89.10
CA ALA A 16 -47.90 -27.73 88.76
C ALA A 16 -47.10 -28.34 87.60
N CYS A 17 -46.90 -29.66 87.56
CA CYS A 17 -46.18 -30.31 86.46
C CYS A 17 -46.97 -30.27 85.14
N ILE A 18 -48.29 -30.45 85.18
CA ILE A 18 -49.13 -30.34 83.98
C ILE A 18 -49.16 -28.89 83.49
N ALA A 19 -49.36 -27.94 84.40
CA ALA A 19 -49.33 -26.51 84.08
C ALA A 19 -47.96 -26.12 83.48
N LEU A 20 -46.86 -26.65 84.03
CA LEU A 20 -45.51 -26.40 83.52
C LEU A 20 -45.30 -27.01 82.12
N ALA A 21 -45.77 -28.24 81.89
CA ALA A 21 -45.70 -28.88 80.58
C ALA A 21 -46.52 -28.11 79.52
N VAL A 22 -47.72 -27.65 79.88
CA VAL A 22 -48.57 -26.83 79.00
C VAL A 22 -47.93 -25.46 78.76
N ALA A 23 -47.41 -24.80 79.79
CA ALA A 23 -46.75 -23.50 79.68
C ALA A 23 -45.51 -23.53 78.77
N LEU A 24 -44.76 -24.64 78.77
CA LEU A 24 -43.57 -24.81 77.92
C LEU A 24 -43.89 -25.25 76.48
N SER A 25 -45.12 -25.68 76.19
CA SER A 25 -45.50 -26.23 74.87
C SER A 25 -45.66 -25.17 73.77
N GLY A 26 -45.87 -23.90 74.12
CA GLY A 26 -46.24 -22.85 73.16
C GLY A 26 -45.14 -22.45 72.17
N ALA A 27 -43.86 -22.53 72.55
CA ALA A 27 -42.75 -22.09 71.69
C ALA A 27 -42.34 -23.12 70.62
N SER A 28 -42.71 -24.40 70.80
CA SER A 28 -42.26 -25.46 69.89
C SER A 28 -43.06 -25.50 68.59
N TYR A 29 -44.33 -25.08 68.59
CA TYR A 29 -45.18 -25.22 67.40
C TYR A 29 -44.76 -24.30 66.24
N ALA A 30 -44.21 -23.12 66.53
CA ALA A 30 -43.72 -22.19 65.50
C ALA A 30 -42.42 -22.64 64.84
N ALA A 31 -41.61 -23.47 65.51
CA ALA A 31 -40.33 -23.93 64.97
C ALA A 31 -40.47 -25.14 64.04
N VAL A 32 -41.52 -25.96 64.19
CA VAL A 32 -41.74 -27.16 63.35
C VAL A 32 -42.70 -26.91 62.20
N GLN A 33 -43.52 -25.86 62.28
CA GLN A 33 -44.41 -25.46 61.19
C GLN A 33 -43.60 -24.69 60.15
N ALA A 34 -42.93 -25.45 59.28
CA ALA A 34 -42.35 -24.90 58.06
C ALA A 34 -43.39 -23.98 57.40
N LEU A 35 -43.01 -22.72 57.20
CA LEU A 35 -43.84 -21.74 56.51
C LEU A 35 -44.43 -22.39 55.25
N PRO A 36 -45.74 -22.23 54.98
CA PRO A 36 -46.31 -22.70 53.74
C PRO A 36 -45.49 -22.19 52.55
N ARG A 37 -45.45 -22.98 51.47
CA ARG A 37 -44.76 -22.57 50.26
C ARG A 37 -45.29 -21.20 49.81
N ASN A 38 -44.37 -20.30 49.44
CA ASN A 38 -44.64 -18.93 48.99
C ASN A 38 -45.16 -17.96 50.07
N SER A 39 -45.02 -18.28 51.37
CA SER A 39 -45.35 -17.32 52.45
C SER A 39 -44.32 -16.22 52.67
N VAL A 40 -43.12 -16.34 52.10
CA VAL A 40 -42.09 -15.29 52.16
C VAL A 40 -42.20 -14.41 50.93
N THR A 41 -42.59 -13.14 51.14
CA THR A 41 -42.70 -12.13 50.09
C THR A 41 -41.59 -11.08 50.23
N THR A 42 -41.46 -10.18 49.24
CA THR A 42 -40.41 -9.17 49.21
C THR A 42 -40.40 -8.25 50.42
N VAL A 43 -41.55 -8.00 51.05
CA VAL A 43 -41.67 -7.15 52.25
C VAL A 43 -40.90 -7.73 53.45
N GLN A 44 -40.71 -9.05 53.49
CA GLN A 44 -39.98 -9.73 54.56
C GLN A 44 -38.49 -9.88 54.27
N VAL A 45 -38.05 -9.55 53.05
CA VAL A 45 -36.65 -9.69 52.63
C VAL A 45 -36.02 -8.30 52.54
N LYS A 46 -34.98 -8.06 53.33
CA LYS A 46 -34.22 -6.81 53.26
C LYS A 46 -33.36 -6.78 52.00
N ASP A 47 -33.29 -5.63 51.32
CA ASP A 47 -32.42 -5.47 50.16
C ASP A 47 -30.96 -5.84 50.48
N HIS A 48 -30.36 -6.61 49.59
CA HIS A 48 -28.96 -7.07 49.65
C HIS A 48 -28.64 -7.97 50.85
N SER A 49 -29.65 -8.54 51.51
CA SER A 49 -29.45 -9.48 52.62
C SER A 49 -29.15 -10.91 52.15
N LEU A 50 -29.52 -11.26 50.91
CA LEU A 50 -29.34 -12.60 50.36
C LEU A 50 -27.94 -12.76 49.75
N LEU A 51 -27.25 -13.82 50.14
CA LEU A 51 -25.95 -14.22 49.63
C LEU A 51 -26.09 -15.34 48.61
N ALA A 52 -25.05 -15.57 47.80
CA ALA A 52 -25.08 -16.62 46.78
C ALA A 52 -25.34 -18.03 47.35
N LYS A 53 -24.94 -18.28 48.60
CA LYS A 53 -25.17 -19.54 49.32
C LYS A 53 -26.64 -19.79 49.71
N ASP A 54 -27.48 -18.74 49.71
CA ASP A 54 -28.90 -18.86 50.05
C ASP A 54 -29.74 -19.36 48.86
N PHE A 55 -29.13 -19.43 47.67
CA PHE A 55 -29.74 -19.93 46.45
C PHE A 55 -29.20 -21.33 46.10
N LYS A 56 -30.06 -22.18 45.56
CA LYS A 56 -29.66 -23.48 45.00
C LYS A 56 -28.75 -23.26 43.79
N ALA A 57 -27.78 -24.16 43.61
CA ALA A 57 -26.90 -24.16 42.43
C ALA A 57 -27.74 -24.05 41.13
N GLY A 58 -27.38 -23.08 40.29
CA GLY A 58 -28.06 -22.79 39.02
C GLY A 58 -29.24 -21.81 39.09
N GLN A 59 -29.64 -21.33 40.28
CA GLN A 59 -30.70 -20.31 40.39
C GLN A 59 -30.22 -18.89 40.10
N LEU A 60 -28.93 -18.61 40.27
CA LEU A 60 -28.36 -17.31 39.94
C LEU A 60 -27.97 -17.29 38.45
N PRO A 61 -28.46 -16.32 37.67
CA PRO A 61 -28.00 -16.13 36.30
C PRO A 61 -26.48 -15.94 36.27
N ARG A 62 -25.79 -16.64 35.36
CA ARG A 62 -24.38 -16.35 35.09
C ARG A 62 -24.29 -14.92 34.56
N GLY A 63 -23.41 -14.11 35.13
CA GLY A 63 -23.14 -12.77 34.60
C GLY A 63 -22.80 -12.84 33.11
N ALA A 64 -23.15 -11.79 32.36
CA ALA A 64 -22.83 -11.72 30.94
C ALA A 64 -21.32 -11.92 30.73
N PRO A 65 -20.89 -12.60 29.64
CA PRO A 65 -19.49 -12.63 29.26
C PRO A 65 -18.93 -11.20 29.23
N GLY A 66 -17.74 -10.99 29.78
CA GLY A 66 -17.07 -9.70 29.69
C GLY A 66 -16.90 -9.28 28.23
N SER A 67 -16.90 -7.97 27.97
CA SER A 67 -16.61 -7.44 26.63
C SER A 67 -15.28 -7.98 26.12
N ALA A 68 -15.19 -8.27 24.82
CA ALA A 68 -13.90 -8.57 24.19
C ALA A 68 -12.89 -7.47 24.52
N GLY A 69 -11.65 -7.85 24.86
CA GLY A 69 -10.58 -6.88 25.08
C GLY A 69 -10.34 -6.02 23.82
N PRO A 70 -9.77 -4.82 23.97
CA PRO A 70 -9.40 -4.01 22.81
C PRO A 70 -8.44 -4.79 21.91
N ALA A 71 -8.51 -4.53 20.60
CA ALA A 71 -7.53 -5.06 19.66
C ALA A 71 -6.12 -4.65 20.11
N GLY A 72 -5.15 -5.57 19.98
CA GLY A 72 -3.75 -5.26 20.25
C GLY A 72 -3.25 -4.12 19.35
N PRO A 73 -2.20 -3.39 19.76
CA PRO A 73 -1.61 -2.37 18.91
C PRO A 73 -1.16 -2.97 17.57
N ALA A 74 -1.20 -2.16 16.52
CA ALA A 74 -0.63 -2.55 15.24
C ALA A 74 0.85 -2.95 15.43
N GLY A 75 1.28 -4.01 14.75
CA GLY A 75 2.69 -4.41 14.75
C GLY A 75 3.57 -3.30 14.16
N PRO A 76 4.88 -3.29 14.47
CA PRO A 76 5.81 -2.34 13.87
C PRO A 76 5.79 -2.47 12.34
N ALA A 77 6.05 -1.37 11.64
CA ALA A 77 6.25 -1.39 10.21
C ALA A 77 7.36 -2.39 9.85
N GLY A 78 7.17 -3.16 8.77
CA GLY A 78 8.21 -4.04 8.25
C GLY A 78 9.46 -3.25 7.84
N PRO A 79 10.64 -3.89 7.76
CA PRO A 79 11.84 -3.23 7.28
C PRO A 79 11.63 -2.69 5.87
N THR A 80 12.25 -1.55 5.56
CA THR A 80 12.33 -1.03 4.18
C THR A 80 12.86 -2.13 3.26
N GLY A 81 12.20 -2.33 2.12
CA GLY A 81 12.69 -3.26 1.10
C GLY A 81 14.11 -2.91 0.65
N PRO A 82 14.87 -3.88 0.10
CA PRO A 82 16.18 -3.59 -0.46
C PRO A 82 16.06 -2.48 -1.51
N ALA A 83 17.08 -1.63 -1.61
CA ALA A 83 17.18 -0.67 -2.71
C ALA A 83 17.04 -1.44 -4.03
N GLY A 84 16.26 -0.88 -4.98
CA GLY A 84 16.19 -1.43 -6.32
C GLY A 84 17.60 -1.52 -6.92
N PRO A 85 17.85 -2.46 -7.87
CA PRO A 85 19.11 -2.51 -8.58
C PRO A 85 19.42 -1.12 -9.14
N ALA A 86 20.68 -0.69 -9.00
CA ALA A 86 21.13 0.55 -9.61
C ALA A 86 20.73 0.52 -11.09
N GLY A 87 19.99 1.54 -11.54
CA GLY A 87 19.72 1.70 -12.96
C GLY A 87 21.06 1.65 -13.69
N THR A 88 21.15 0.84 -14.74
CA THR A 88 22.35 0.76 -15.57
C THR A 88 22.68 2.15 -16.07
N GLY A 89 23.63 2.83 -15.43
CA GLY A 89 24.07 4.15 -15.87
C GLY A 89 24.60 4.02 -17.29
N GLY A 90 23.93 4.67 -18.25
CA GLY A 90 24.48 5.05 -19.56
C GLY A 90 25.33 4.02 -20.33
N GLY A 91 25.11 2.71 -20.14
CA GLY A 91 25.76 1.64 -20.88
C GLY A 91 24.90 1.10 -22.03
N GLY A 92 23.74 1.73 -22.27
CA GLY A 92 23.00 1.54 -23.51
C GLY A 92 23.73 2.31 -24.60
N THR A 93 23.98 1.64 -25.71
CA THR A 93 24.50 2.21 -26.96
C THR A 93 24.21 3.70 -27.11
N ALA A 94 25.27 4.51 -26.96
CA ALA A 94 25.13 5.96 -26.85
C ALA A 94 24.46 6.51 -28.12
N VAL A 95 23.23 7.01 -27.98
CA VAL A 95 22.58 7.75 -29.05
C VAL A 95 23.29 9.08 -29.18
N LYS A 96 23.93 9.30 -30.33
CA LYS A 96 24.49 10.60 -30.66
C LYS A 96 23.46 11.40 -31.43
N TRP A 97 23.12 12.60 -30.96
CA TRP A 97 22.13 13.46 -31.60
C TRP A 97 22.61 14.90 -31.71
N ALA A 98 22.12 15.61 -32.73
CA ALA A 98 22.37 17.03 -32.93
C ALA A 98 21.13 17.75 -33.49
N LEU A 99 20.96 19.01 -33.09
CA LEU A 99 20.10 20.00 -33.74
C LEU A 99 20.98 20.93 -34.58
N VAL A 100 20.68 21.03 -35.87
CA VAL A 100 21.45 21.85 -36.82
C VAL A 100 20.57 22.97 -37.37
N SER A 101 21.13 24.17 -37.45
CA SER A 101 20.48 25.35 -38.03
C SER A 101 20.51 25.33 -39.57
N THR A 102 19.80 26.27 -40.20
CA THR A 102 19.84 26.49 -41.66
C THR A 102 21.26 26.73 -42.19
N THR A 103 22.12 27.39 -41.41
CA THR A 103 23.50 27.72 -41.78
C THR A 103 24.51 26.59 -41.51
N GLY A 104 24.05 25.41 -41.09
CA GLY A 104 24.95 24.30 -40.74
C GLY A 104 25.61 24.46 -39.37
N THR A 105 25.12 25.37 -38.52
CA THR A 105 25.62 25.52 -37.15
C THR A 105 24.92 24.52 -36.23
N ILE A 106 25.68 23.82 -35.39
CA ILE A 106 25.09 22.96 -34.37
C ILE A 106 24.56 23.84 -33.23
N LEU A 107 23.24 23.83 -33.03
CA LEU A 107 22.57 24.60 -31.97
C LEU A 107 22.56 23.84 -30.65
N ASP A 108 22.46 22.51 -30.70
CA ASP A 108 22.49 21.63 -29.53
C ASP A 108 22.95 20.22 -29.93
N GLN A 109 23.60 19.48 -29.04
CA GLN A 109 24.07 18.11 -29.33
C GLN A 109 24.41 17.30 -28.07
N SER A 110 24.43 15.97 -28.24
CA SER A 110 24.94 15.02 -27.23
C SER A 110 26.46 15.02 -27.06
N GLY A 111 27.20 15.68 -27.96
CA GLY A 111 28.67 15.79 -27.93
C GLY A 111 29.41 14.94 -28.95
N GLY A 112 30.56 15.45 -29.39
CA GLY A 112 31.45 14.79 -30.35
C GLY A 112 30.89 14.70 -31.77
N ILE A 113 30.04 15.66 -32.17
CA ILE A 113 29.49 15.79 -33.51
C ILE A 113 29.94 17.14 -34.09
N SER A 114 30.34 17.15 -35.36
CA SER A 114 30.71 18.36 -36.10
C SER A 114 30.16 18.35 -37.51
N VAL A 115 29.72 19.51 -38.01
CA VAL A 115 29.37 19.68 -39.43
C VAL A 115 30.66 19.92 -40.21
N THR A 116 30.99 19.02 -41.13
CA THR A 116 32.24 19.06 -41.92
C THR A 116 32.04 19.64 -43.32
N SER A 117 30.81 19.65 -43.83
CA SER A 117 30.47 20.33 -45.07
C SER A 117 29.02 20.80 -45.05
N HIS A 118 28.78 21.98 -45.62
CA HIS A 118 27.45 22.55 -45.82
C HIS A 118 27.38 23.19 -47.21
N SER A 119 26.29 22.91 -47.90
CA SER A 119 25.86 23.54 -49.15
C SER A 119 24.33 23.60 -49.16
N ALA A 120 23.71 24.34 -50.08
CA ALA A 120 22.27 24.58 -50.09
C ALA A 120 21.42 23.29 -49.92
N GLY A 121 20.84 23.14 -48.74
CA GLY A 121 20.01 22.02 -48.29
C GLY A 121 20.72 20.69 -48.15
N GLN A 122 22.05 20.68 -48.03
CA GLN A 122 22.85 19.47 -47.84
C GLN A 122 23.97 19.69 -46.81
N TYR A 123 23.97 18.82 -45.81
CA TYR A 123 24.85 18.88 -44.65
C TYR A 123 25.57 17.55 -44.49
N ILE A 124 26.86 17.59 -44.19
CA ILE A 124 27.66 16.41 -43.86
C ILE A 124 28.17 16.57 -42.44
N LEU A 125 27.86 15.59 -41.61
CA LEU A 125 28.19 15.58 -40.20
C LEU A 125 29.14 14.42 -39.90
N ASP A 126 30.19 14.70 -39.15
CA ASP A 126 31.03 13.69 -38.51
C ASP A 126 30.45 13.34 -37.15
N PHE A 127 30.20 12.05 -36.91
CA PHE A 127 29.74 11.52 -35.63
C PHE A 127 30.88 10.97 -34.77
N GLY A 128 32.15 11.14 -35.17
CA GLY A 128 33.35 10.72 -34.46
C GLY A 128 33.52 9.21 -34.35
N GLY A 129 32.83 8.44 -35.20
CA GLY A 129 32.84 6.98 -35.21
C GLY A 129 31.93 6.42 -36.30
N ALA A 130 32.09 5.14 -36.63
CA ALA A 130 31.36 4.52 -37.75
C ALA A 130 29.82 4.58 -37.56
N SER A 131 29.11 5.14 -38.54
CA SER A 131 27.65 5.31 -38.62
C SER A 131 26.99 4.38 -39.66
N ASN A 132 27.78 3.77 -40.55
CA ASN A 132 27.32 2.98 -41.70
C ASN A 132 26.49 1.71 -41.38
N THR A 133 26.48 1.27 -40.13
CA THR A 133 25.71 0.10 -39.65
C THR A 133 24.69 0.46 -38.57
N LYS A 134 24.46 1.77 -38.36
CA LYS A 134 23.62 2.29 -37.29
C LYS A 134 22.29 2.79 -37.82
N LEU A 135 21.27 2.79 -36.97
CA LEU A 135 20.00 3.45 -37.28
C LEU A 135 20.24 4.96 -37.30
N ILE A 136 19.91 5.60 -38.41
CA ILE A 136 20.00 7.04 -38.62
C ILE A 136 18.58 7.58 -38.78
N VAL A 137 18.18 8.51 -37.91
CA VAL A 137 16.87 9.15 -37.95
C VAL A 137 17.04 10.65 -38.06
N ALA A 138 16.45 11.23 -39.10
CA ALA A 138 16.37 12.68 -39.27
C ALA A 138 14.92 13.14 -39.20
N SER A 139 14.70 14.30 -38.61
CA SER A 139 13.41 14.98 -38.63
C SER A 139 13.58 16.47 -38.85
N SER A 140 12.60 17.10 -39.48
CA SER A 140 12.56 18.55 -39.56
C SER A 140 12.54 19.21 -38.19
N ALA A 141 13.17 20.37 -38.06
CA ALA A 141 13.06 21.24 -36.89
C ALA A 141 12.40 22.57 -37.27
N LEU A 142 11.97 23.32 -36.26
CA LEU A 142 11.42 24.68 -36.38
C LEU A 142 12.42 25.77 -35.95
N ALA A 143 13.69 25.40 -35.70
CA ALA A 143 14.67 26.23 -35.02
C ALA A 143 15.03 27.49 -35.81
N GLY A 144 14.25 28.56 -35.63
CA GLY A 144 14.40 29.84 -36.31
C GLY A 144 13.82 29.90 -37.74
N ASP A 145 13.09 28.87 -38.17
CA ASP A 145 12.52 28.77 -39.51
C ASP A 145 11.01 28.50 -39.48
N ALA A 146 10.25 29.55 -39.82
CA ALA A 146 8.79 29.55 -39.91
C ALA A 146 8.28 29.20 -41.32
N GLY A 147 9.17 28.94 -42.28
CA GLY A 147 8.83 28.58 -43.64
C GLY A 147 8.21 27.19 -43.78
N GLY A 148 7.46 26.99 -44.84
CA GLY A 148 7.06 25.64 -45.27
C GLY A 148 8.31 24.87 -45.72
N ARG A 149 8.35 23.56 -45.43
CA ARG A 149 9.49 22.69 -45.75
C ARG A 149 9.05 21.36 -46.32
N GLY A 150 9.94 20.78 -47.12
CA GLY A 150 9.81 19.44 -47.66
C GLY A 150 10.31 18.37 -46.70
N THR A 151 10.66 17.22 -47.27
CA THR A 151 11.18 16.06 -46.54
C THR A 151 12.58 16.32 -46.02
N VAL A 152 12.98 15.60 -44.96
CA VAL A 152 14.37 15.49 -44.53
C VAL A 152 14.80 14.05 -44.72
N ALA A 153 15.92 13.84 -45.40
CA ALA A 153 16.48 12.52 -45.64
C ALA A 153 17.90 12.47 -45.10
N ALA A 154 18.26 11.37 -44.46
CA ALA A 154 19.61 11.15 -43.97
C ALA A 154 20.10 9.75 -44.31
N ALA A 155 21.40 9.63 -44.56
CA ALA A 155 22.06 8.36 -44.83
C ALA A 155 23.52 8.45 -44.38
N ALA A 156 24.12 7.30 -44.05
CA ALA A 156 25.55 7.23 -43.85
C ALA A 156 26.29 7.58 -45.14
N CYS A 157 27.42 8.26 -45.02
CA CYS A 157 28.36 8.44 -46.12
C CYS A 157 29.16 7.15 -46.32
N GLY A 158 29.38 6.78 -47.58
CA GLY A 158 30.25 5.66 -47.96
C GLY A 158 29.99 4.31 -47.28
N GLY A 159 30.84 3.34 -47.56
CA GLY A 159 31.00 2.15 -46.72
C GLY A 159 29.94 1.03 -46.77
N THR A 160 28.80 1.17 -47.46
CA THR A 160 27.85 0.06 -47.72
C THR A 160 27.08 0.27 -49.04
N ALA A 161 26.34 -0.75 -49.49
CA ALA A 161 25.41 -0.63 -50.63
C ALA A 161 24.21 0.30 -50.34
N ASP A 162 23.92 0.54 -49.06
CA ASP A 162 22.79 1.36 -48.58
C ASP A 162 23.21 2.81 -48.23
N GLY A 163 24.51 3.11 -48.23
CA GLY A 163 25.06 4.43 -47.95
C GLY A 163 24.97 5.39 -49.14
N ALA A 164 24.89 6.69 -48.85
CA ALA A 164 24.91 7.72 -49.89
C ALA A 164 26.34 8.02 -50.34
N SER A 165 26.50 8.36 -51.62
CA SER A 165 27.76 8.91 -52.15
C SER A 165 27.85 10.39 -51.79
N CYS A 166 28.67 10.71 -50.79
CA CYS A 166 28.86 12.07 -50.30
C CYS A 166 29.90 12.84 -51.16
N PRO A 167 29.67 14.12 -51.49
CA PRO A 167 30.61 14.92 -52.30
C PRO A 167 31.97 15.17 -51.62
N SER A 168 32.00 15.12 -50.30
CA SER A 168 33.20 15.20 -49.47
C SER A 168 33.04 14.23 -48.29
N ASN A 169 34.16 13.84 -47.69
CA ASN A 169 34.17 12.97 -46.50
C ASN A 169 33.31 11.71 -46.67
N ASN A 170 33.46 11.04 -47.82
CA ASN A 170 32.70 9.84 -48.19
C ASN A 170 33.24 8.59 -47.49
N ASP A 171 33.15 8.56 -46.17
CA ASP A 171 33.63 7.50 -45.29
C ASP A 171 32.58 7.10 -44.26
N THR A 172 32.85 5.99 -43.57
CA THR A 172 31.90 5.36 -42.63
C THR A 172 31.56 6.20 -41.40
N SER A 173 32.31 7.26 -41.10
CA SER A 173 32.08 8.10 -39.91
C SER A 173 31.12 9.27 -40.17
N HIS A 174 30.87 9.57 -41.44
CA HIS A 174 30.07 10.71 -41.83
C HIS A 174 28.62 10.33 -42.15
N VAL A 175 27.72 11.29 -41.99
CA VAL A 175 26.30 11.18 -42.35
C VAL A 175 25.94 12.39 -43.18
N ILE A 176 25.29 12.16 -44.32
CA ILE A 176 24.71 13.23 -45.13
C ILE A 176 23.25 13.41 -44.75
N VAL A 177 22.85 14.66 -44.57
CA VAL A 177 21.46 15.07 -44.40
C VAL A 177 21.09 16.00 -45.53
N LYS A 178 19.96 15.74 -46.17
CA LYS A 178 19.36 16.59 -47.19
C LYS A 178 18.02 17.12 -46.70
N THR A 179 17.86 18.43 -46.81
CA THR A 179 16.61 19.14 -46.54
C THR A 179 16.07 19.69 -47.85
N PHE A 180 14.77 19.56 -48.05
CA PHE A 180 14.13 19.90 -49.31
C PHE A 180 13.17 21.08 -49.15
N ALA A 181 13.04 21.86 -50.21
CA ALA A 181 11.99 22.86 -50.35
C ALA A 181 10.61 22.20 -50.38
N VAL A 182 9.56 23.01 -50.20
CA VAL A 182 8.18 22.55 -50.37
C VAL A 182 8.00 21.89 -51.74
N GLY A 183 7.43 20.68 -51.75
CA GLY A 183 7.24 19.90 -52.98
C GLY A 183 8.41 19.00 -53.39
N ASN A 184 9.52 18.99 -52.63
CA ASN A 184 10.64 18.05 -52.78
C ASN A 184 11.37 18.08 -54.14
N LEU A 185 11.31 19.20 -54.87
CA LEU A 185 11.93 19.33 -56.19
C LEU A 185 13.37 19.88 -56.16
N SER A 186 13.75 20.54 -55.07
CA SER A 186 15.08 21.11 -54.85
C SER A 186 15.47 21.01 -53.39
N THR A 187 16.77 20.97 -53.11
CA THR A 187 17.29 21.11 -51.75
C THR A 187 17.26 22.58 -51.33
N GLU A 188 16.92 22.82 -50.07
CA GLU A 188 16.87 24.16 -49.46
C GLU A 188 17.29 24.05 -47.99
N ASP A 189 17.97 25.07 -47.49
CA ASP A 189 18.48 25.10 -46.12
C ASP A 189 17.33 25.18 -45.11
N HIS A 190 17.12 24.11 -44.35
CA HIS A 190 16.15 24.06 -43.26
C HIS A 190 16.80 23.46 -42.01
N PRO A 191 16.38 23.85 -40.80
CA PRO A 191 16.91 23.25 -39.59
C PRO A 191 16.35 21.82 -39.42
N PHE A 192 17.15 20.94 -38.81
CA PHE A 192 16.77 19.55 -38.58
C PHE A 192 17.39 18.98 -37.30
N TYR A 193 16.75 17.93 -36.79
CA TYR A 193 17.35 17.02 -35.82
C TYR A 193 17.87 15.78 -36.53
N ILE A 194 18.99 15.26 -36.04
CA ILE A 194 19.58 14.00 -36.48
C ILE A 194 19.99 13.18 -35.26
N ALA A 195 19.72 11.89 -35.29
CA ALA A 195 20.15 10.94 -34.27
C ALA A 195 20.72 9.68 -34.92
N VAL A 196 21.87 9.24 -34.41
CA VAL A 196 22.53 7.98 -34.77
C VAL A 196 22.53 7.10 -33.53
N PHE A 197 21.88 5.95 -33.63
CA PHE A 197 21.74 5.01 -32.52
C PHE A 197 22.95 4.08 -32.51
N GLY A 198 23.72 4.19 -31.41
CA GLY A 198 24.91 3.39 -31.12
C GLY A 198 24.69 1.91 -31.25
#